data_AF-A0A661BRR5-F1
#
_entry.id   AF-A0A661BRR5-F1
#
_cell.length_a   1.000
_cell.length_b   1.000
_cell.length_c   1.000
_cell.angle_alpha   90.00
_cell.angle_beta   90.00
_cell.angle_gamma   90.00
#
_symmetry.space_group_name_H-M   'P 1'
#
loop_
_entity.id
_entity.type
_entity.pdbx_description
1 polymer ?
#
loop_
_entity_poly.entity_id
_entity_poly.type
_entity_poly.pdbx_seq_one_letter_code
_entity_poly.pdbx_strand_id
1 'polypeptide(L)'
;DSTSRRYYLARKYKQYLDSEKLPYIHLFDGGLTDNLGIQPFQRHIAFADNDAWKFFKALSRENTKHVLFIVVNAQPGQMRKYSLVGSNIPLFDTIAGVSAIPLNEYTFVSLAHLRTTMEKLTKQIAEGRCAERRKNGEDTKGCDDFKAHLVVVDFDDIKDDEKREFLKEIPTSFSLTPEQVTALKQAGKELLQQSAEYQQFLSNLK
;
A
#
# COMPACT_ATOMS: atom_id res chain seq x y z
N ASP A 1 0.04 19.82 -17.17
CA ASP A 1 -1.40 19.79 -16.89
C ASP A 1 -1.65 20.07 -15.40
N SER A 2 -2.50 21.06 -15.10
CA SER A 2 -2.86 21.48 -13.74
C SER A 2 -3.72 20.47 -12.98
N THR A 3 -4.32 19.50 -13.68
CA THR A 3 -5.10 18.42 -13.07
C THR A 3 -4.24 17.19 -12.71
N SER A 4 -2.97 17.18 -13.12
CA SER A 4 -2.09 16.03 -12.91
C SER A 4 -1.62 15.88 -11.46
N ARG A 5 -1.49 14.63 -11.01
CA ARG A 5 -0.94 14.31 -9.67
C ARG A 5 0.45 14.91 -9.45
N ARG A 6 1.31 14.90 -10.48
CA ARG A 6 2.65 15.51 -10.41
C ARG A 6 2.58 17.02 -10.15
N TYR A 7 1.69 17.73 -10.85
CA TYR A 7 1.50 19.17 -10.65
C TYR A 7 1.00 19.47 -9.24
N TYR A 8 0.00 18.72 -8.76
CA TYR A 8 -0.51 18.85 -7.39
C TYR A 8 0.60 18.67 -6.34
N LEU A 9 1.40 17.59 -6.45
CA LEU A 9 2.50 17.33 -5.53
C LEU A 9 3.58 18.41 -5.61
N ALA A 10 3.95 18.86 -6.81
CA ALA A 10 4.96 19.91 -7.00
C ALA A 10 4.52 21.24 -6.36
N ARG A 11 3.25 21.64 -6.51
CA ARG A 11 2.75 22.83 -5.82
C ARG A 11 2.76 22.67 -4.30
N LYS A 12 2.31 21.51 -3.80
CA LYS A 12 2.31 21.22 -2.36
C LYS A 12 3.72 21.33 -1.78
N TYR A 13 4.71 20.73 -2.44
CA TYR A 13 6.10 20.77 -1.97
C TYR A 13 6.74 22.15 -2.14
N LYS A 14 6.40 22.90 -3.19
CA LYS A 14 6.86 24.29 -3.33
C LYS A 14 6.39 25.16 -2.16
N GLN A 15 5.13 25.01 -1.73
CA GLN A 15 4.63 25.72 -0.54
C GLN A 15 5.34 25.24 0.73
N TYR A 16 5.53 23.93 0.87
CA TYR A 16 6.22 23.34 2.02
C TYR A 16 7.67 23.83 2.19
N LEU A 17 8.35 24.19 1.10
CA LEU A 17 9.71 24.71 1.10
C LEU A 17 9.80 26.24 1.29
N ASP A 18 8.67 26.94 1.32
CA ASP A 18 8.61 28.41 1.52
C ASP A 18 8.69 28.73 3.01
N SER A 19 9.91 28.74 3.56
CA SER A 19 10.15 29.01 4.99
C SER A 19 9.81 30.43 5.43
N GLU A 20 9.72 31.38 4.48
CA GLU A 20 9.29 32.74 4.76
C GLU A 20 7.78 32.82 5.04
N LYS A 21 6.97 32.04 4.30
CA LYS A 21 5.51 31.99 4.51
C LYS A 21 5.06 30.91 5.49
N LEU A 22 5.80 29.80 5.59
CA LEU A 22 5.50 28.66 6.46
C LEU A 22 6.74 28.33 7.33
N PRO A 23 7.01 29.13 8.37
CA PRO A 23 8.19 28.94 9.22
C PRO A 23 8.14 27.69 10.10
N TYR A 24 6.98 27.05 10.24
CA TYR A 24 6.79 25.88 11.10
C TYR A 24 6.21 24.70 10.31
N ILE A 25 6.72 23.50 10.61
CA ILE A 25 6.24 22.23 10.06
C ILE A 25 5.43 21.51 11.13
N HIS A 26 4.16 21.23 10.83
CA HIS A 26 3.31 20.36 11.64
C HIS A 26 3.32 18.95 11.06
N LEU A 27 3.78 17.98 11.86
CA LEU A 27 3.83 16.59 11.48
C LEU A 27 2.64 15.85 12.09
N PHE A 28 1.97 15.07 11.26
CA PHE A 28 0.87 14.19 11.65
C PHE A 28 1.25 12.75 11.29
N ASP A 29 0.65 11.79 11.99
CA ASP A 29 0.84 10.38 11.70
C ASP A 29 0.33 10.05 10.28
N GLY A 30 1.16 9.39 9.48
CA GLY A 30 0.84 8.96 8.13
C GLY A 30 -0.34 7.98 8.08
N GLY A 31 -0.55 7.19 9.13
CA GLY A 31 -1.66 6.24 9.26
C GLY A 31 -3.05 6.91 9.25
N LEU A 32 -3.12 8.22 9.56
CA LEU A 32 -4.36 9.00 9.42
C LEU A 32 -4.76 9.23 7.95
N THR A 33 -3.80 9.16 7.03
CA THR A 33 -3.99 9.51 5.62
C THR A 33 -3.76 8.35 4.65
N ASP A 34 -3.03 7.32 5.08
CA ASP A 34 -2.70 6.13 4.31
C ASP A 34 -2.48 4.94 5.24
N ASN A 35 -3.57 4.26 5.61
CA ASN A 35 -3.54 3.07 6.47
C ASN A 35 -2.79 1.89 5.80
N LEU A 36 -2.65 1.89 4.47
CA LEU A 36 -2.11 0.76 3.70
C LEU A 36 -0.70 1.00 3.14
N GLY A 37 -0.15 2.20 3.29
CA GLY A 37 1.17 2.57 2.78
C GLY A 37 1.28 2.56 1.25
N ILE A 38 0.17 2.69 0.52
CA ILE A 38 0.12 2.59 -0.95
C ILE A 38 0.53 3.91 -1.62
N GLN A 39 0.24 5.05 -0.98
CA GLN A 39 0.40 6.38 -1.56
C GLN A 39 1.86 6.72 -1.91
N PRO A 40 2.89 6.40 -1.08
CA PRO A 40 4.27 6.68 -1.42
C PRO A 40 4.69 6.10 -2.77
N PHE A 41 4.37 4.83 -3.05
CA PHE A 41 4.71 4.19 -4.31
C PHE A 41 4.12 4.94 -5.52
N GLN A 42 2.84 5.28 -5.45
CA GLN A 42 2.16 5.98 -6.54
C GLN A 42 2.70 7.41 -6.75
N ARG A 43 3.18 8.08 -5.70
CA ARG A 43 3.83 9.40 -5.81
C ARG A 43 5.14 9.31 -6.59
N HIS A 44 5.94 8.26 -6.37
CA HIS A 44 7.20 8.07 -7.09
C HIS A 44 6.97 7.88 -8.59
N ILE A 45 5.98 7.08 -8.98
CA ILE A 45 5.58 6.94 -10.39
C ILE A 45 5.14 8.29 -10.98
N ALA A 46 4.38 9.09 -10.24
CA ALA A 46 3.95 10.41 -10.70
C ALA A 46 5.12 11.37 -10.96
N PHE A 47 6.20 11.29 -10.16
CA PHE A 47 7.41 12.08 -10.40
C PHE A 47 8.21 11.59 -11.60
N ALA A 48 8.13 10.31 -11.95
CA ALA A 48 8.66 9.74 -13.18
C ALA A 48 7.73 9.98 -14.40
N ASP A 49 7.08 11.14 -14.47
CA ASP A 49 6.16 11.52 -15.57
C ASP A 49 4.95 10.60 -15.75
N ASN A 50 4.59 9.83 -14.72
CA ASN A 50 3.63 8.71 -14.81
C ASN A 50 4.06 7.64 -15.83
N ASP A 51 5.36 7.46 -16.02
CA ASP A 51 5.99 6.43 -16.86
C ASP A 51 6.70 5.43 -15.95
N ALA A 52 6.08 4.26 -15.78
CA ALA A 52 6.64 3.18 -14.98
C ALA A 52 7.94 2.60 -15.56
N TRP A 53 8.13 2.62 -16.89
CA TRP A 53 9.38 2.15 -17.49
C TRP A 53 10.53 3.08 -17.12
N LYS A 54 10.33 4.39 -17.27
CA LYS A 54 11.30 5.41 -16.84
C LYS A 54 11.62 5.28 -15.35
N PHE A 55 10.62 5.03 -14.50
CA PHE A 55 10.81 4.80 -13.08
C PHE A 55 11.69 3.56 -12.80
N PHE A 56 11.43 2.43 -13.45
CA PHE A 56 12.21 1.20 -13.26
C PHE A 56 13.65 1.34 -13.76
N LYS A 57 13.87 2.06 -14.85
CA LYS A 57 15.22 2.41 -15.33
C LYS A 57 15.98 3.26 -14.32
N ALA A 58 15.33 4.28 -13.74
CA ALA A 58 15.96 5.12 -12.73
C ALA A 58 16.39 4.34 -11.47
N LEU A 59 15.78 3.17 -11.23
CA LEU A 59 16.14 2.25 -10.14
C LEU A 59 17.09 1.12 -10.57
N SER A 60 17.52 1.07 -11.84
CA SER A 60 18.29 -0.04 -12.41
C SER A 60 17.59 -1.40 -12.23
N ARG A 61 16.28 -1.40 -12.50
CA ARG A 61 15.36 -2.56 -12.37
C ARG A 61 14.75 -2.97 -13.72
N GLU A 62 15.40 -2.66 -14.83
CA GLU A 62 14.93 -2.90 -16.20
C GLU A 62 14.62 -4.38 -16.49
N ASN A 63 15.37 -5.27 -15.85
CA ASN A 63 15.25 -6.72 -16.02
C ASN A 63 14.25 -7.37 -15.04
N THR A 64 13.50 -6.58 -14.28
CA THR A 64 12.48 -7.11 -13.36
C THR A 64 11.38 -7.80 -14.16
N LYS A 65 11.06 -9.03 -13.79
CA LYS A 65 9.95 -9.79 -14.37
C LYS A 65 8.73 -9.82 -13.47
N HIS A 66 8.94 -9.77 -12.16
CA HIS A 66 7.86 -9.86 -11.19
C HIS A 66 7.99 -8.80 -10.11
N VAL A 67 6.86 -8.19 -9.77
CA VAL A 67 6.72 -7.33 -8.60
C VAL A 67 5.55 -7.84 -7.80
N LEU A 68 5.77 -8.06 -6.49
CA LEU A 68 4.73 -8.45 -5.56
C LEU A 68 4.45 -7.29 -4.61
N PHE A 69 3.20 -6.83 -4.59
CA PHE A 69 2.66 -5.93 -3.58
C PHE A 69 2.01 -6.76 -2.49
N ILE A 70 2.53 -6.68 -1.27
CA ILE A 70 1.87 -7.26 -0.09
C ILE A 70 1.29 -6.11 0.71
N VAL A 71 -0.03 -6.00 0.72
CA VAL A 71 -0.76 -5.00 1.48
C VAL A 71 -1.33 -5.67 2.73
N VAL A 72 -0.99 -5.16 3.90
CA VAL A 72 -1.45 -5.71 5.18
C VAL A 72 -2.48 -4.77 5.79
N ASN A 73 -3.70 -5.25 5.95
CA ASN A 73 -4.73 -4.59 6.73
C ASN A 73 -4.74 -5.16 8.16
N ALA A 74 -4.18 -4.39 9.09
CA ALA A 74 -4.10 -4.76 10.50
C ALA A 74 -5.00 -3.86 11.38
N GLN A 75 -6.09 -3.34 10.82
CA GLN A 75 -6.94 -2.38 11.51
C GLN A 75 -7.56 -2.99 12.78
N PRO A 76 -7.44 -2.31 13.94
CA PRO A 76 -8.08 -2.78 15.17
C PRO A 76 -9.59 -2.89 15.03
N GLY A 77 -10.17 -3.96 15.56
CA GLY A 77 -11.62 -4.20 15.54
C GLY A 77 -12.39 -3.29 16.49
N GLN A 78 -12.52 -1.99 16.17
CA GLN A 78 -13.14 -1.02 17.10
C GLN A 78 -14.68 -0.99 17.03
N MET A 79 -15.30 -1.44 15.94
CA MET A 79 -16.76 -1.28 15.77
C MET A 79 -17.63 -2.01 16.80
N ARG A 80 -17.19 -3.16 17.34
CA ARG A 80 -18.05 -3.96 18.26
C ARG A 80 -18.21 -3.35 19.65
N LYS A 81 -17.23 -2.58 20.16
CA LYS A 81 -17.26 -2.12 21.56
C LYS A 81 -18.18 -0.90 21.78
N TYR A 82 -18.34 -0.02 20.78
CA TYR A 82 -19.12 1.21 20.94
C TYR A 82 -20.63 1.05 20.70
N SER A 83 -21.06 0.08 19.89
CA SER A 83 -22.50 -0.18 19.63
C SER A 83 -23.23 -0.85 20.82
N LEU A 84 -22.50 -1.28 21.84
CA LEU A 84 -23.03 -2.01 23.00
C LEU A 84 -23.11 -1.14 24.27
N VAL A 85 -22.70 0.12 24.22
CA VAL A 85 -22.57 0.99 25.40
C VAL A 85 -23.45 2.23 25.25
N GLY A 86 -24.45 2.36 26.14
CA GLY A 86 -25.40 3.50 26.17
C GLY A 86 -24.91 4.74 26.92
N SER A 87 -23.61 4.84 27.22
CA SER A 87 -23.01 6.00 27.90
C SER A 87 -22.29 6.94 26.92
N ASN A 88 -22.08 8.19 27.34
CA ASN A 88 -21.34 9.18 26.55
C ASN A 88 -19.93 8.67 26.24
N ILE A 89 -19.66 8.40 24.97
CA ILE A 89 -18.33 8.03 24.48
C ILE A 89 -17.37 9.20 24.76
N PRO A 90 -16.20 8.99 25.37
CA PRO A 90 -15.22 10.05 25.61
C PRO A 90 -14.87 10.80 24.32
N LEU A 91 -14.57 12.10 24.42
CA LEU A 91 -14.34 12.96 23.24
C LEU A 91 -13.21 12.42 22.33
N PHE A 92 -12.13 11.91 22.92
CA PHE A 92 -11.01 11.30 22.18
C PHE A 92 -11.43 10.01 21.45
N ASP A 93 -12.27 9.19 22.08
CA ASP A 93 -12.78 7.94 21.50
C ASP A 93 -13.82 8.22 20.40
N THR A 94 -14.57 9.32 20.54
CA THR A 94 -15.49 9.82 19.51
C THR A 94 -14.71 10.31 18.29
N ILE A 95 -13.62 11.05 18.49
CA ILE A 95 -12.73 11.49 17.40
C ILE A 95 -12.07 10.28 16.72
N ALA A 96 -11.61 9.29 17.49
CA ALA A 96 -11.03 8.06 16.95
C ALA A 96 -12.06 7.24 16.14
N GLY A 97 -13.28 7.09 16.64
CA GLY A 97 -14.38 6.37 15.96
C GLY A 97 -14.86 7.07 14.69
N VAL A 98 -14.99 8.40 14.70
CA VAL A 98 -15.32 9.20 13.50
C VAL A 98 -14.18 9.16 12.48
N SER A 99 -12.93 9.02 12.92
CA SER A 99 -11.78 8.82 12.02
C SER A 99 -11.73 7.42 11.41
N ALA A 100 -12.19 6.39 12.14
CA ALA A 100 -12.17 4.99 11.70
C ALA A 100 -13.16 4.67 10.56
N ILE A 101 -14.32 5.35 10.51
CA ILE A 101 -15.34 5.10 9.48
C ILE A 101 -14.85 5.49 8.07
N PRO A 102 -14.30 6.70 7.84
CA PRO A 102 -13.67 7.03 6.56
C PRO A 102 -12.50 6.11 6.21
N LEU A 103 -11.71 5.65 7.19
CA LEU A 103 -10.54 4.80 6.95
C LEU A 103 -10.90 3.44 6.29
N ASN A 104 -12.09 2.89 6.56
CA ASN A 104 -12.59 1.68 5.89
C ASN A 104 -12.86 1.92 4.41
N GLU A 105 -13.55 3.00 4.05
CA GLU A 105 -13.82 3.36 2.66
C GLU A 105 -12.52 3.72 1.91
N TYR A 106 -11.60 4.42 2.58
CA TYR A 106 -10.28 4.75 2.01
C TYR A 106 -9.43 3.51 1.75
N THR A 107 -9.53 2.46 2.57
CA THR A 107 -8.85 1.17 2.37
C THR A 107 -9.31 0.51 1.07
N PHE A 108 -10.61 0.39 0.83
CA PHE A 108 -11.16 -0.17 -0.41
C PHE A 108 -10.77 0.67 -1.64
N VAL A 109 -10.98 1.98 -1.59
CA VAL A 109 -10.66 2.89 -2.71
C VAL A 109 -9.17 2.85 -3.04
N SER A 110 -8.30 2.78 -2.03
CA SER A 110 -6.85 2.70 -2.23
C SER A 110 -6.43 1.39 -2.89
N LEU A 111 -7.02 0.26 -2.48
CA LEU A 111 -6.78 -1.04 -3.11
C LEU A 111 -7.29 -1.09 -4.56
N ALA A 112 -8.49 -0.57 -4.83
CA ALA A 112 -9.02 -0.48 -6.19
C ALA A 112 -8.09 0.37 -7.08
N HIS A 113 -7.64 1.52 -6.58
CA HIS A 113 -6.72 2.38 -7.31
C HIS A 113 -5.35 1.74 -7.53
N LEU A 114 -4.84 0.95 -6.56
CA LEU A 114 -3.61 0.18 -6.72
C LEU A 114 -3.73 -0.85 -7.86
N ARG A 115 -4.84 -1.59 -7.93
CA ARG A 115 -5.08 -2.57 -9.01
C ARG A 115 -5.01 -1.93 -10.39
N THR A 116 -5.71 -0.81 -10.59
CA THR A 116 -5.64 -0.05 -11.85
C THR A 116 -4.23 0.50 -12.13
N THR A 117 -3.53 0.94 -11.09
CA THR A 117 -2.13 1.40 -11.22
C THR A 117 -1.21 0.27 -11.67
N MET A 118 -1.41 -0.94 -11.15
CA MET A 118 -0.63 -2.12 -11.52
C MET A 118 -0.85 -2.52 -12.98
N GLU A 119 -2.09 -2.49 -13.47
CA GLU A 119 -2.39 -2.76 -14.88
C GLU A 119 -1.66 -1.78 -15.80
N LYS A 120 -1.75 -0.48 -15.48
CA LYS A 120 -1.04 0.57 -16.22
C LYS A 120 0.47 0.37 -16.17
N LEU A 121 1.00 0.05 -15.00
CA LEU A 121 2.43 -0.20 -14.79
C LEU A 121 2.92 -1.38 -15.62
N THR A 122 2.21 -2.51 -15.60
CA THR A 122 2.56 -3.70 -16.39
C THR A 122 2.63 -3.36 -17.87
N LYS A 123 1.62 -2.65 -18.39
CA LYS A 123 1.58 -2.21 -19.78
C LYS A 123 2.76 -1.30 -20.14
N GLN A 124 3.01 -0.27 -19.35
CA GLN A 124 4.08 0.70 -19.61
C GLN A 124 5.47 0.06 -19.58
N ILE A 125 5.73 -0.85 -18.64
CA ILE A 125 7.01 -1.56 -18.57
C ILE A 125 7.18 -2.47 -19.78
N ALA A 126 6.16 -3.25 -20.16
CA ALA A 126 6.21 -4.10 -21.34
C ALA A 126 6.46 -3.28 -22.61
N GLU A 127 5.68 -2.23 -22.84
CA GLU A 127 5.82 -1.35 -24.02
C GLU A 127 7.19 -0.70 -24.08
N GLY A 128 7.64 -0.10 -22.99
CA GLY A 128 8.94 0.59 -22.91
C GLY A 128 10.11 -0.36 -23.12
N ARG A 129 10.10 -1.52 -22.46
CA ARG A 129 11.14 -2.55 -22.58
C ARG A 129 11.18 -3.13 -23.99
N CYS A 130 10.03 -3.45 -24.59
CA CYS A 130 9.95 -3.95 -25.96
C CYS A 130 10.43 -2.93 -26.99
N ALA A 131 10.05 -1.66 -26.83
CA ALA A 131 10.47 -0.59 -27.72
C ALA A 131 11.99 -0.36 -27.68
N GLU A 132 12.58 -0.39 -26.48
CA GLU A 132 14.02 -0.21 -26.28
C GLU A 132 14.82 -1.37 -26.87
N ARG A 133 14.42 -2.63 -26.61
CA ARG A 133 15.08 -3.80 -27.23
C ARG A 133 15.03 -3.75 -28.75
N ARG A 134 13.89 -3.39 -29.35
CA ARG A 134 13.78 -3.20 -30.81
C ARG A 134 14.77 -2.15 -31.31
N LYS A 135 14.83 -1.00 -30.64
CA LYS A 135 15.71 0.11 -31.04
C LYS A 135 17.18 -0.30 -31.00
N ASN A 136 17.56 -1.14 -30.05
CA ASN A 136 18.94 -1.60 -29.88
C ASN A 136 19.29 -2.82 -30.77
N GLY A 137 18.34 -3.35 -31.54
CA GLY A 137 18.55 -4.58 -32.32
C GLY A 137 18.65 -5.85 -31.47
N GLU A 138 18.13 -5.81 -30.24
CA GLU A 138 18.12 -6.94 -29.31
C GLU A 138 16.92 -7.87 -29.54
N ASP A 139 17.01 -9.12 -29.06
CA ASP A 139 15.89 -10.06 -29.10
C ASP A 139 14.71 -9.54 -28.25
N THR A 140 13.54 -9.45 -28.89
CA THR A 140 12.29 -8.99 -28.26
C THR A 140 11.55 -10.12 -27.56
N LYS A 141 12.01 -11.37 -27.65
CA LYS A 141 11.40 -12.48 -26.93
C LYS A 141 11.37 -12.21 -25.42
N GLY A 142 10.18 -12.29 -24.83
CA GLY A 142 9.95 -12.04 -23.40
C GLY A 142 10.10 -10.57 -22.98
N CYS A 143 10.12 -9.62 -23.92
CA CYS A 143 10.15 -8.19 -23.57
C CYS A 143 8.86 -7.71 -22.87
N ASP A 144 7.81 -8.53 -22.86
CA ASP A 144 6.50 -8.31 -22.24
C ASP A 144 6.23 -9.25 -21.04
N ASP A 145 7.22 -10.03 -20.60
CA ASP A 145 7.11 -11.00 -19.49
C ASP A 145 6.93 -10.39 -18.07
N PHE A 146 6.70 -9.08 -17.97
CA PHE A 146 6.52 -8.40 -16.69
C PHE A 146 5.14 -8.72 -16.09
N LYS A 147 5.09 -9.09 -14.82
CA LYS A 147 3.85 -9.31 -14.06
C LYS A 147 3.88 -8.59 -12.71
N ALA A 148 2.83 -7.85 -12.42
CA ALA A 148 2.55 -7.30 -11.10
C ALA A 148 1.53 -8.18 -10.37
N HIS A 149 1.80 -8.50 -9.11
CA HIS A 149 0.98 -9.36 -8.26
C HIS A 149 0.55 -8.57 -7.02
N LEU A 150 -0.68 -8.77 -6.56
CA LEU A 150 -1.20 -8.13 -5.35
C LEU A 150 -1.68 -9.23 -4.41
N VAL A 151 -1.13 -9.21 -3.20
CA VAL A 151 -1.58 -10.03 -2.08
C VAL A 151 -2.07 -9.08 -1.00
N VAL A 152 -3.33 -9.26 -0.60
CA VAL A 152 -3.91 -8.55 0.54
C VAL A 152 -3.96 -9.52 1.70
N VAL A 153 -3.41 -9.11 2.84
CA VAL A 153 -3.40 -9.86 4.08
C VAL A 153 -4.28 -9.10 5.06
N ASP A 154 -5.36 -9.73 5.51
CA ASP A 154 -6.27 -9.15 6.50
C ASP A 154 -6.40 -10.06 7.71
N PHE A 155 -6.42 -9.49 8.92
CA PHE A 155 -6.71 -10.27 10.13
C PHE A 155 -8.16 -10.79 10.13
N ASP A 156 -9.08 -10.17 9.38
CA ASP A 156 -10.43 -10.70 9.19
C ASP A 156 -10.48 -12.06 8.47
N ASP A 157 -9.42 -12.44 7.75
CA ASP A 157 -9.34 -13.74 7.08
C ASP A 157 -8.93 -14.88 8.05
N ILE A 158 -8.58 -14.56 9.30
CA ILE A 158 -8.23 -15.55 10.32
C ILE A 158 -9.51 -16.24 10.83
N LYS A 159 -9.58 -17.57 10.68
CA LYS A 159 -10.74 -18.39 11.07
C LYS A 159 -10.91 -18.58 12.57
N ASP A 160 -9.80 -18.57 13.31
CA ASP A 160 -9.82 -18.68 14.77
C ASP A 160 -10.17 -17.31 15.38
N ASP A 161 -11.36 -17.25 15.98
CA ASP A 161 -11.93 -16.00 16.51
C ASP A 161 -11.10 -15.43 17.66
N GLU A 162 -10.62 -16.26 18.60
CA GLU A 162 -9.80 -15.81 19.73
C GLU A 162 -8.46 -15.27 19.25
N LYS A 163 -7.82 -15.98 18.32
CA LYS A 163 -6.58 -15.54 17.69
C LYS A 163 -6.77 -14.23 16.92
N ARG A 164 -7.86 -14.12 16.17
CA ARG A 164 -8.19 -12.91 15.40
C ARG A 164 -8.40 -11.71 16.32
N GLU A 165 -9.18 -11.87 17.40
CA GLU A 165 -9.40 -10.81 18.39
C GLU A 165 -8.10 -10.42 19.09
N PHE A 166 -7.30 -11.38 19.55
CA PHE A 166 -5.99 -11.13 20.13
C PHE A 166 -5.09 -10.29 19.21
N LEU A 167 -4.98 -10.66 17.93
CA LEU A 167 -4.14 -9.94 16.96
C LEU A 167 -4.66 -8.53 16.67
N LYS A 168 -5.98 -8.35 16.63
CA LYS A 168 -6.63 -7.03 16.44
C LYS A 168 -6.55 -6.12 17.65
N GLU A 169 -6.26 -6.66 18.84
CA GLU A 169 -6.03 -5.89 20.06
C GLU A 169 -4.56 -5.50 20.26
N ILE A 170 -3.62 -6.02 19.46
CA ILE A 170 -2.23 -5.61 19.53
C ILE A 170 -2.12 -4.12 19.18
N PRO A 171 -1.58 -3.28 20.09
CA PRO A 171 -1.50 -1.85 19.85
C PRO A 171 -0.50 -1.54 18.75
N THR A 172 -0.78 -0.52 17.95
CA THR A 172 0.20 0.04 17.01
C THR A 172 1.24 0.83 17.81
N SER A 173 2.30 0.16 18.26
CA SER A 173 3.35 0.75 19.08
C SER A 173 4.74 0.28 18.66
N PHE A 174 5.77 1.06 19.02
CA PHE A 174 7.18 0.64 18.90
C PHE A 174 7.63 -0.31 20.01
N SER A 175 6.70 -0.81 20.83
CA SER A 175 6.99 -1.60 22.02
C SER A 175 5.99 -2.75 22.11
N LEU A 176 6.27 -3.80 21.32
CA LEU A 176 5.53 -5.06 21.35
C LEU A 176 6.26 -6.10 22.19
N THR A 177 5.52 -6.95 22.89
CA THR A 177 6.13 -8.06 23.62
C THR A 177 6.66 -9.14 22.67
N PRO A 178 7.64 -9.96 23.07
CA PRO A 178 8.13 -11.06 22.24
C PRO A 178 7.01 -12.02 21.79
N GLU A 179 6.01 -12.24 22.63
CA GLU A 179 4.84 -13.08 22.34
C GLU A 179 3.99 -12.45 21.23
N GLN A 180 3.70 -11.14 21.31
CA GLN A 180 2.96 -10.41 20.27
C GLN A 180 3.70 -10.43 18.92
N VAL A 181 5.01 -10.19 18.93
CA VAL A 181 5.83 -10.26 17.70
C VAL A 181 5.79 -11.67 17.10
N THR A 182 5.87 -12.70 17.93
CA THR A 182 5.80 -14.10 17.48
C THR A 182 4.45 -14.42 16.88
N ALA A 183 3.36 -14.00 17.53
CA ALA A 183 2.00 -14.20 17.04
C ALA A 183 1.76 -13.50 15.69
N LEU A 184 2.21 -12.24 15.54
CA LEU A 184 2.12 -11.49 14.28
C LEU A 184 2.87 -12.18 13.13
N LYS A 185 4.10 -12.66 13.39
CA LYS A 185 4.88 -13.40 12.39
C LYS A 185 4.18 -14.68 11.96
N GLN A 186 3.64 -15.43 12.92
CA GLN A 186 2.93 -16.67 12.64
C GLN A 186 1.63 -16.42 11.86
N ALA A 187 0.87 -15.39 12.23
CA ALA A 187 -0.33 -14.98 11.52
C ALA A 187 -0.03 -14.56 10.08
N GLY A 188 1.01 -13.72 9.87
CA GLY A 188 1.43 -13.32 8.53
C GLY A 188 1.84 -14.51 7.65
N LYS A 189 2.58 -15.48 8.20
CA LYS A 189 2.94 -16.71 7.49
C LYS A 189 1.69 -17.51 7.10
N GLU A 190 0.77 -17.71 8.02
CA GLU A 190 -0.47 -18.46 7.78
C GLU A 190 -1.32 -17.80 6.68
N LEU A 191 -1.57 -16.50 6.81
CA LEU A 191 -2.40 -15.75 5.86
C LEU A 191 -1.79 -15.75 4.45
N LEU A 192 -0.46 -15.58 4.33
CA LEU A 192 0.22 -15.70 3.05
C LEU A 192 0.12 -17.12 2.46
N GLN A 193 0.27 -18.15 3.29
CA GLN A 193 0.13 -19.54 2.83
C GLN A 193 -1.27 -19.86 2.33
N GLN A 194 -2.29 -19.23 2.90
CA GLN A 194 -3.69 -19.41 2.51
C GLN A 194 -4.11 -18.53 1.31
N SER A 195 -3.37 -17.45 1.01
CA SER A 195 -3.66 -16.56 -0.13
C SER A 195 -3.42 -17.26 -1.47
N ALA A 196 -4.48 -17.36 -2.28
CA ALA A 196 -4.41 -17.91 -3.64
C ALA A 196 -3.49 -17.07 -4.55
N GLU A 197 -3.52 -15.76 -4.41
CA GLU A 197 -2.67 -14.82 -5.15
C GLU A 197 -1.19 -15.02 -4.81
N TYR A 198 -0.87 -15.29 -3.55
CA TYR A 198 0.49 -15.58 -3.13
C TYR A 198 0.97 -16.93 -3.70
N GLN A 199 0.13 -17.97 -3.66
CA GLN A 199 0.46 -19.25 -4.28
C GLN A 199 0.64 -19.12 -5.80
N GLN A 200 -0.19 -18.32 -6.46
CA GLN A 200 -0.07 -18.02 -7.89
C GLN A 200 1.24 -17.28 -8.19
N PHE A 201 1.62 -16.31 -7.37
CA PHE A 201 2.91 -15.63 -7.49
C PHE A 201 4.08 -16.62 -7.38
N LEU A 202 4.09 -17.49 -6.36
CA LEU A 202 5.13 -18.51 -6.18
C LEU A 202 5.20 -19.48 -7.37
N SER A 203 4.06 -19.85 -7.95
CA SER A 203 4.04 -20.68 -9.16
C SER A 203 4.60 -19.97 -10.39
N ASN A 204 4.48 -18.64 -10.48
CA ASN A 204 5.03 -17.85 -11.59
C ASN A 204 6.53 -17.58 -11.45
N LEU A 205 7.11 -17.77 -10.27
CA LEU A 205 8.56 -17.65 -10.03
C LEU A 205 9.37 -18.89 -10.44
N LYS A 206 8.71 -20.04 -10.54
CA LYS A 206 9.31 -21.32 -10.95
C LYS A 206 9.46 -21.39 -12.46
#